data_AF-A0A1V2PR92-F1
#
_entry.id   AF-A0A1V2PR92-F1
#
_cell.length_a   1.000
_cell.length_b   1.000
_cell.length_c   1.000
_cell.angle_alpha   90.00
_cell.angle_beta   90.00
_cell.angle_gamma   90.00
#
_symmetry.space_group_name_H-M   'P 1'
#
loop_
_entity.id
_entity.type
_entity.pdbx_description
1 polymer ?
#
loop_
_entity_poly.entity_id
_entity_poly.type
_entity_poly.pdbx_seq_one_letter_code
_entity_poly.pdbx_strand_id
1 'polypeptide(L)'
;MPDIPADPPVEPGADSRTESDAAAPILRVVKGDPSPEELAALVAVVSARAAAPAPAPDTQRASDWATYWRHAKRPLHPGPGRWRASAHP
;
A
#
# COMPACT_ATOMS: atom_id res chain seq x y z
N MET A 1 5.11 46.41 43.13
CA MET A 1 4.49 45.19 42.58
C MET A 1 3.46 45.64 41.56
N PRO A 2 3.67 45.44 40.24
CA PRO A 2 2.58 45.51 39.28
C PRO A 2 1.81 44.17 39.27
N ASP A 3 0.50 44.29 39.20
CA ASP A 3 -0.49 43.21 39.15
C ASP A 3 -0.51 42.57 37.74
N ILE A 4 -0.42 41.24 37.63
CA ILE A 4 -0.42 40.51 36.35
C ILE A 4 -1.86 40.04 36.07
N PRO A 5 -2.51 40.44 34.96
CA PRO A 5 -3.84 39.94 34.65
C PRO A 5 -3.78 38.44 34.33
N ALA A 6 -4.70 37.67 34.92
CA ALA A 6 -4.83 36.24 34.70
C ALA A 6 -5.15 35.91 33.23
N ASP A 7 -4.41 34.96 32.66
CA ASP A 7 -4.64 34.39 31.34
C ASP A 7 -5.97 33.60 31.35
N PRO A 8 -6.90 33.79 30.39
CA PRO A 8 -8.12 32.99 30.35
C PRO A 8 -7.81 31.51 30.05
N PRO A 9 -8.65 30.57 30.53
CA PRO A 9 -8.43 29.15 30.30
C PRO A 9 -8.54 28.82 28.80
N VAL A 10 -7.46 28.30 28.23
CA VAL A 10 -7.48 27.68 26.90
C VAL A 10 -8.23 26.35 27.04
N GLU A 11 -9.48 26.32 26.62
CA GLU A 11 -10.25 25.08 26.46
C GLU A 11 -9.47 24.13 25.53
N PRO A 12 -9.15 22.89 25.95
CA PRO A 12 -8.53 21.92 25.06
C PRO A 12 -9.57 21.50 24.02
N GLY A 13 -9.45 22.06 22.82
CA GLY A 13 -10.12 21.55 21.63
C GLY A 13 -9.73 20.10 21.42
N ALA A 14 -10.61 19.21 21.86
CA ALA A 14 -10.60 17.80 21.50
C ALA A 14 -10.82 17.70 20.00
N ASP A 15 -9.75 17.45 19.25
CA ASP A 15 -9.78 16.76 17.95
C ASP A 15 -8.35 16.42 17.47
N SER A 16 -7.55 15.77 18.32
CA SER A 16 -6.30 15.11 17.92
C SER A 16 -6.55 13.69 17.38
N ARG A 17 -7.59 13.51 16.53
CA ARG A 17 -7.71 12.33 15.67
C ARG A 17 -7.03 12.60 14.33
N THR A 18 -5.80 13.11 14.35
CA THR A 18 -4.92 13.07 13.18
C THR A 18 -3.45 13.06 13.62
N GLU A 19 -3.12 12.31 14.66
CA GLU A 19 -1.72 11.94 14.95
C GLU A 19 -1.33 10.67 14.17
N SER A 20 -1.75 10.58 12.91
CA SER A 20 -1.26 9.55 11.97
C SER A 20 -0.06 10.04 11.17
N ASP A 21 0.47 11.22 11.46
CA ASP A 21 1.36 11.97 10.57
C ASP A 21 2.83 12.00 11.03
N ALA A 22 3.45 10.83 11.14
CA ALA A 22 4.92 10.72 11.17
C ALA A 22 5.45 9.49 10.40
N ALA A 23 4.60 8.80 9.63
CA ALA A 23 4.99 7.70 8.77
C ALA A 23 4.63 8.04 7.33
N ALA A 24 5.55 7.77 6.40
CA ALA A 24 5.28 7.92 4.98
C ALA A 24 4.00 7.15 4.58
N PRO A 25 3.17 7.70 3.67
CA PRO A 25 1.90 7.09 3.30
C PRO A 25 2.12 5.68 2.74
N ILE A 26 1.34 4.71 3.23
CA ILE A 26 1.42 3.28 2.84
C ILE A 26 1.07 3.09 1.35
N LEU A 27 0.22 3.95 0.79
CA LEU A 27 -0.15 3.95 -0.62
C LEU A 27 -0.23 5.40 -1.15
N ARG A 28 0.32 5.64 -2.33
CA ARG A 28 0.34 6.96 -2.98
C ARG A 28 -0.05 6.85 -4.45
N VAL A 29 -1.00 7.67 -4.88
CA VAL A 29 -1.33 7.86 -6.30
C VAL A 29 -0.25 8.74 -6.93
N VAL A 30 0.53 8.18 -7.85
CA VAL A 30 1.61 8.91 -8.55
C VAL A 30 1.17 9.50 -9.88
N LYS A 31 0.04 9.04 -10.43
CA LYS A 31 -0.52 9.49 -11.71
C LYS A 31 -2.03 9.20 -11.75
N GLY A 32 -2.80 10.12 -12.33
CA GLY A 32 -4.26 10.04 -12.45
C GLY A 32 -4.98 10.72 -11.28
N ASP A 33 -6.29 10.89 -11.42
CA ASP A 33 -7.18 11.47 -10.41
C ASP A 33 -8.38 10.53 -10.23
N PRO A 34 -8.22 9.45 -9.45
CA PRO A 34 -9.28 8.46 -9.28
C PRO A 34 -10.45 9.07 -8.50
N SER A 35 -11.67 8.68 -8.86
CA SER A 35 -12.82 9.03 -8.05
C SER A 35 -12.71 8.41 -6.64
N PRO A 36 -13.41 8.96 -5.63
CA PRO A 36 -13.43 8.38 -4.29
C PRO A 36 -13.84 6.90 -4.27
N GLU A 37 -14.78 6.53 -5.14
CA GLU A 37 -15.27 5.15 -5.29
C GLU A 37 -14.19 4.25 -5.88
N GLU A 38 -13.47 4.72 -6.89
CA GLU A 38 -12.35 3.98 -7.50
C GLU A 38 -11.20 3.80 -6.52
N LEU A 39 -10.85 4.84 -5.75
CA LEU A 39 -9.82 4.74 -4.71
C LEU A 39 -10.24 3.75 -3.62
N ALA A 40 -11.49 3.80 -3.17
CA ALA A 40 -12.04 2.84 -2.20
C ALA A 40 -11.99 1.41 -2.74
N ALA A 41 -12.33 1.20 -4.01
CA ALA A 41 -12.24 -0.11 -4.66
C ALA A 41 -10.79 -0.64 -4.66
N LEU A 42 -9.81 0.21 -4.98
CA LEU A 42 -8.39 -0.16 -4.94
C LEU A 42 -7.94 -0.53 -3.52
N VAL A 43 -8.31 0.26 -2.51
CA VAL A 43 -7.98 -0.03 -1.10
C VAL A 43 -8.61 -1.35 -0.65
N ALA A 44 -9.86 -1.61 -1.03
CA ALA A 44 -10.56 -2.85 -0.69
C ALA A 44 -9.86 -4.07 -1.28
N VAL A 45 -9.46 -4.01 -2.55
CA VAL A 45 -8.76 -5.13 -3.23
C VAL A 45 -7.39 -5.39 -2.60
N VAL A 46 -6.60 -4.34 -2.35
CA VAL A 46 -5.27 -4.48 -1.74
C VAL A 46 -5.37 -5.05 -0.33
N SER A 47 -6.32 -4.55 0.47
CA SER A 47 -6.57 -5.03 1.83
C SER A 47 -7.04 -6.49 1.85
N ALA A 48 -7.96 -6.84 0.95
CA ALA A 48 -8.43 -8.22 0.82
C ALA A 48 -7.30 -9.18 0.41
N ARG A 49 -6.39 -8.75 -0.46
CA ARG A 49 -5.23 -9.56 -0.84
C ARG A 49 -4.24 -9.74 0.32
N ALA A 50 -4.03 -8.71 1.13
CA ALA A 50 -3.16 -8.77 2.30
C ALA A 50 -3.73 -9.67 3.42
N ALA A 51 -5.06 -9.71 3.56
CA ALA A 51 -5.76 -10.56 4.52
C ALA A 51 -5.88 -12.03 4.09
N ALA A 52 -5.63 -12.34 2.81
CA ALA A 52 -5.75 -13.70 2.31
C ALA A 52 -4.65 -14.61 2.90
N PRO A 53 -4.97 -15.84 3.31
CA PRO A 53 -3.98 -16.78 3.80
C PRO A 53 -2.91 -17.05 2.73
N ALA A 54 -1.65 -17.02 3.15
CA ALA A 54 -0.54 -17.34 2.25
C ALA A 54 -0.66 -18.80 1.79
N PRO A 55 -0.53 -19.07 0.47
CA PRO A 55 -0.43 -20.44 0.00
C PRO A 55 0.82 -21.10 0.58
N ALA A 56 0.80 -22.42 0.74
CA ALA A 56 1.99 -23.17 1.14
C ALA A 56 3.15 -22.83 0.17
N PRO A 57 4.35 -22.51 0.69
CA PRO A 57 5.48 -22.20 -0.17
C PRO A 57 5.85 -23.42 -1.01
N ASP A 58 5.71 -23.32 -2.32
CA ASP A 58 6.27 -24.29 -3.25
C ASP A 58 7.77 -24.01 -3.38
N THR A 59 8.58 -24.70 -2.58
CA THR A 59 10.04 -24.51 -2.57
C THR A 59 10.73 -25.11 -3.80
N GLN A 60 10.00 -25.85 -4.64
CA GLN A 60 10.56 -26.49 -5.83
C GLN A 60 10.56 -25.57 -7.07
N ARG A 61 9.82 -24.46 -7.02
CA ARG A 61 9.73 -23.50 -8.13
C ARG A 61 10.04 -22.10 -7.59
N ALA A 62 10.96 -21.41 -8.26
CA ALA A 62 11.13 -19.98 -8.08
C ALA A 62 10.25 -19.28 -9.12
N SER A 63 9.47 -18.29 -8.69
CA SER A 63 8.63 -17.49 -9.58
C SER A 63 9.44 -16.99 -10.79
N ASP A 64 8.76 -16.82 -11.92
CA ASP A 64 9.42 -16.30 -13.13
C ASP A 64 10.05 -14.91 -12.86
N TRP A 65 9.50 -14.15 -11.90
CA TRP A 65 10.09 -12.89 -11.42
C TRP A 65 11.33 -13.11 -10.55
N ALA A 66 11.27 -14.01 -9.57
CA ALA A 66 12.41 -14.36 -8.72
C ALA A 66 13.60 -14.87 -9.53
N THR A 67 13.35 -15.39 -10.74
CA THR A 67 14.39 -15.85 -11.68
C THR A 67 14.50 -14.99 -12.94
N TYR A 68 14.10 -13.71 -12.86
CA TYR A 68 14.02 -12.78 -14.00
C TYR A 68 15.32 -12.73 -14.83
N TRP A 69 16.49 -12.86 -14.20
CA TRP A 69 17.79 -12.84 -14.91
C TRP A 69 17.91 -13.94 -15.98
N ARG A 70 17.20 -15.07 -15.84
CA ARG A 70 17.15 -16.15 -16.86
C ARG A 70 16.35 -15.74 -18.10
N HIS A 71 15.45 -14.78 -17.95
CA HIS A 71 14.53 -14.31 -18.99
C HIS A 71 14.88 -12.91 -19.51
N ALA A 72 15.73 -12.14 -18.81
CA ALA A 72 16.12 -10.79 -19.18
C ALA A 72 16.73 -10.66 -20.60
N LYS A 73 17.31 -11.74 -21.14
CA LYS A 73 17.87 -11.78 -22.51
C LYS A 73 16.99 -12.48 -23.53
N ARG A 74 15.81 -12.99 -23.13
CA ARG A 74 14.90 -13.72 -24.01
C ARG A 74 13.67 -12.86 -24.30
N PRO A 75 13.17 -12.85 -25.55
CA PRO A 75 11.91 -12.20 -25.86
C PRO A 75 10.77 -12.76 -25.00
N LEU A 76 9.95 -11.86 -24.45
CA LEU A 76 8.71 -12.24 -23.76
C LEU A 76 7.69 -12.67 -24.82
N HIS A 77 7.28 -13.93 -24.79
CA HIS A 77 6.23 -14.43 -25.68
C HIS A 77 4.86 -14.31 -25.01
N PRO A 78 3.92 -13.53 -25.57
CA PRO A 78 2.55 -13.50 -25.08
C PRO A 78 1.90 -14.89 -25.25
N GLY A 79 1.08 -15.30 -24.28
CA GLY A 79 0.39 -16.58 -24.33
C GLY A 79 -0.43 -16.86 -23.09
N PRO A 80 -1.36 -17.83 -23.15
CA PRO A 80 -2.21 -18.21 -22.02
C PRO A 80 -1.37 -18.52 -20.78
N GLY A 81 -1.78 -17.97 -19.63
CA GLY A 81 -1.12 -18.23 -18.34
C GLY A 81 0.24 -17.55 -18.12
N ARG A 82 0.87 -16.93 -19.13
CA ARG A 82 2.20 -16.31 -19.00
C ARG A 82 2.22 -15.14 -18.01
N TRP A 83 1.17 -14.33 -17.98
CA TRP A 83 1.01 -13.27 -16.97
C TRP A 83 0.79 -13.82 -15.56
N ARG A 84 0.09 -14.96 -15.43
CA ARG A 84 -0.13 -15.60 -14.13
C ARG A 84 1.15 -16.24 -13.59
N ALA A 85 2.00 -16.76 -14.47
CA ALA A 85 3.28 -17.38 -14.11
C ALA A 85 4.25 -16.38 -13.44
N SER A 86 4.18 -15.09 -13.78
CA SER A 86 4.98 -14.04 -13.13
C SER A 86 4.67 -13.84 -11.64
N ALA A 87 3.48 -14.26 -11.19
CA ALA A 87 3.03 -14.15 -9.80
C ALA A 87 2.85 -15.52 -9.12
N HIS A 88 3.18 -16.62 -9.80
CA HIS A 88 3.13 -17.97 -9.24
C HIS A 88 4.42 -18.22 -8.43
N PRO A 89 4.36 -18.93 -7.28
CA PRO A 89 5.54 -19.22 -6.45
C PRO A 89 6.69 -19.85 -7.23
#